data_AF-A0AAV5C6G6-F1
#
_entry.id   AF-A0AAV5C6G6-F1
#
_cell.length_a   1.000
_cell.length_b   1.000
_cell.length_c   1.000
_cell.angle_alpha   90.00
_cell.angle_beta   90.00
_cell.angle_gamma   90.00
#
_symmetry.space_group_name_H-M   'P 1'
#
loop_
_entity.id
_entity.type
_entity.pdbx_description
1 polymer ?
#
loop_
_entity_poly.entity_id
_entity_poly.type
_entity_poly.pdbx_seq_one_letter_code
_entity_poly.pdbx_strand_id
1 'polypeptide(L)'
;MPCCHGVNGLAGQYRFGGRSGASVVFLAAGRLVLGLVFGNSIVRILGQFPIGILGVMLLFSGVELAMASRDMGTKEESFIMLI
;
A
#
# COMPACT_ATOMS: atom_id res chain seq x y z
N MET A 1 13.23 6.51 -6.61
CA MET A 1 12.80 5.23 -6.01
C MET A 1 11.58 4.76 -6.78
N PRO A 2 11.55 3.55 -7.35
CA PRO A 2 10.36 3.06 -8.06
C PRO A 2 9.19 2.95 -7.06
N CYS A 3 8.00 3.38 -7.48
CA CYS A 3 6.81 3.40 -6.63
C CYS A 3 5.67 2.61 -7.29
N CYS A 4 4.99 1.79 -6.51
CA CYS A 4 3.77 1.10 -6.91
C CYS A 4 2.52 1.85 -6.40
N HIS A 5 1.36 1.55 -6.98
CA HIS A 5 0.11 2.28 -6.72
C HIS A 5 -0.50 2.04 -5.32
N GLY A 6 0.04 1.11 -4.52
CA GLY A 6 -0.40 0.88 -3.14
C GLY A 6 -1.85 0.39 -3.02
N VAL A 7 -2.23 -0.63 -3.81
CA VAL A 7 -3.62 -1.07 -3.97
C VAL A 7 -4.34 -1.43 -2.66
N ASN A 8 -3.61 -2.01 -1.69
CA ASN A 8 -4.18 -2.38 -0.38
C ASN A 8 -4.68 -1.15 0.41
N GLY A 9 -3.95 -0.03 0.36
CA GLY A 9 -4.37 1.21 1.00
C GLY A 9 -5.57 1.86 0.32
N LEU A 10 -5.67 1.71 -1.00
CA LEU A 10 -6.83 2.17 -1.78
C LEU A 10 -8.07 1.30 -1.51
N ALA A 11 -7.91 -0.01 -1.39
CA ALA A 11 -8.98 -0.93 -0.99
C ALA A 11 -9.54 -0.59 0.40
N GLY A 12 -8.67 -0.22 1.35
CA GLY A 12 -9.07 0.30 2.66
C GLY A 12 -9.90 1.58 2.53
N GLN A 13 -9.45 2.57 1.76
CA GLN A 13 -10.22 3.79 1.51
C GLN A 13 -11.59 3.49 0.91
N TYR A 14 -11.65 2.58 -0.06
CA TYR A 14 -12.90 2.17 -0.69
C TYR A 14 -13.86 1.51 0.33
N ARG A 15 -13.35 0.61 1.19
CA ARG A 15 -14.12 -0.05 2.27
C ARG A 15 -14.63 0.96 3.31
N PHE A 16 -13.85 2.00 3.62
CA PHE A 16 -14.23 3.08 4.52
C PHE A 16 -15.13 4.15 3.86
N GLY A 17 -15.61 3.92 2.63
CA GLY A 17 -16.57 4.81 1.95
C GLY A 17 -15.94 5.89 1.05
N GLY A 18 -14.62 5.91 0.92
CA GLY A 18 -13.89 6.76 -0.03
C GLY A 18 -14.04 6.25 -1.47
N ARG A 19 -15.09 6.70 -2.15
CA ARG A 19 -15.43 6.26 -3.53
C ARG A 19 -14.93 7.21 -4.62
N SER A 20 -14.38 8.37 -4.26
CA SER A 20 -13.91 9.38 -5.22
C SER A 20 -12.42 9.65 -5.09
N GLY A 21 -11.80 10.10 -6.19
CA GLY A 21 -10.39 10.51 -6.23
C GLY A 21 -10.05 11.67 -5.27
N ALA A 22 -11.05 12.45 -4.84
CA ALA A 22 -10.86 13.49 -3.83
C ALA A 22 -10.34 12.92 -2.49
N SER A 23 -10.73 11.69 -2.14
CA SER A 23 -10.24 11.00 -0.92
C SER A 23 -8.73 10.78 -0.98
N VAL A 24 -8.22 10.38 -2.16
CA VAL A 24 -6.79 10.16 -2.41
C VAL A 24 -6.03 11.47 -2.38
N VAL A 25 -6.58 12.53 -3.00
CA VAL A 25 -5.99 13.88 -2.98
C VAL A 25 -5.89 14.42 -1.55
N PHE A 26 -6.93 14.24 -0.73
CA PHE A 26 -6.94 14.67 0.67
C PHE A 26 -5.89 13.92 1.49
N LEU A 27 -5.76 12.61 1.29
CA LEU A 27 -4.74 11.79 1.93
C LEU A 27 -3.31 12.22 1.53
N ALA A 28 -3.11 12.53 0.25
CA ALA A 28 -1.81 13.01 -0.27
C ALA A 28 -1.47 14.38 0.31
N ALA A 29 -2.42 15.31 0.34
CA ALA A 29 -2.24 16.64 0.94
C ALA A 29 -1.91 16.54 2.43
N GLY A 30 -2.61 15.69 3.19
CA GLY A 30 -2.31 15.46 4.60
C GLY A 30 -0.90 14.91 4.83
N ARG A 31 -0.48 13.92 4.03
CA ARG A 31 0.90 13.38 4.09
C ARG A 31 1.95 14.41 3.70
N LEU A 32 1.68 15.28 2.73
CA LEU A 32 2.58 16.36 2.31
C LEU A 32 2.79 17.37 3.44
N VAL A 33 1.71 17.85 4.06
CA VAL A 33 1.77 18.81 5.17
C VAL A 33 2.52 18.20 6.36
N LEU A 34 2.22 16.95 6.72
CA LEU A 34 2.93 16.24 7.78
C LEU A 34 4.43 16.10 7.49
N GLY A 35 4.80 15.77 6.25
CA GLY A 35 6.20 15.68 5.83
C GLY A 35 6.93 17.01 5.89
N LEU A 36 6.29 18.11 5.49
CA LEU A 36 6.87 19.46 5.51
C LEU A 36 7.05 20.01 6.93
N VAL A 37 6.09 19.79 7.82
CA VAL A 37 6.12 20.36 9.17
C VAL A 37 6.88 19.47 10.17
N PHE A 38 6.77 18.14 10.04
CA PHE A 38 7.28 17.19 11.04
C PHE A 38 8.22 16.11 10.48
N GLY A 39 8.78 16.30 9.28
CA GLY A 39 9.51 15.26 8.55
C GLY A 39 10.56 14.50 9.38
N ASN A 40 11.44 15.21 10.10
CA ASN A 40 12.51 14.55 10.87
C ASN A 40 11.98 13.80 12.11
N SER A 41 11.01 14.39 12.82
CA SER A 41 10.39 13.77 14.00
C SER A 41 9.56 12.53 13.66
N ILE A 42 8.82 12.57 12.55
CA ILE A 42 8.02 11.43 12.06
C ILE A 42 8.93 10.27 11.67
N VAL A 43 10.03 10.52 10.94
CA VAL A 43 10.97 9.46 10.56
C VAL A 43 11.56 8.75 11.79
N ARG A 44 11.87 9.50 12.85
CA ARG A 44 12.38 8.93 14.10
C ARG A 44 11.38 7.99 14.79
N ILE A 45 10.10 8.35 14.76
CA ILE A 45 9.00 7.54 15.32
C ILE A 45 8.75 6.31 14.45
N LEU A 46 8.69 6.47 13.13
CA LEU A 46 8.51 5.35 12.18
C LEU A 46 9.67 4.35 12.25
N GLY A 47 10.89 4.81 12.56
CA GLY A 47 12.05 3.95 12.78
C GLY A 47 11.97 3.09 14.06
N GLN A 48 11.04 3.36 14.97
CA GLN A 48 10.78 2.52 16.16
C GLN A 48 9.73 1.44 15.89
N PHE A 49 9.15 1.40 14.68
CA PHE A 49 8.12 0.44 14.37
C PHE A 49 8.69 -1.00 14.36
N PRO A 50 8.06 -1.95 15.05
CA PRO A 50 8.60 -3.31 15.18
C PRO A 50 8.63 -4.00 13.82
N ILE A 51 9.83 -4.40 13.41
CA ILE A 51 10.11 -5.02 12.10
C ILE A 51 9.31 -6.33 11.93
N GLY A 52 9.06 -7.07 13.01
CA GLY A 52 8.25 -8.29 12.97
C GLY A 52 6.81 -8.05 12.51
N ILE A 53 6.16 -6.99 12.98
CA ILE A 53 4.79 -6.64 12.56
C ILE A 53 4.79 -6.17 11.11
N LEU A 54 5.80 -5.38 10.73
CA LEU A 54 5.97 -4.92 9.35
C LEU A 54 6.12 -6.10 8.38
N GLY A 55 6.92 -7.10 8.75
CA GLY A 55 7.12 -8.32 7.97
C GLY A 55 5.82 -9.12 7.78
N VAL A 56 5.02 -9.29 8.84
CA VAL A 56 3.74 -10.01 8.74
C VAL A 56 2.75 -9.26 7.86
N MET A 57 2.66 -7.93 7.97
CA MET A 57 1.77 -7.13 7.11
C MET A 57 2.18 -7.20 5.63
N LEU A 58 3.49 -7.19 5.35
CA LEU A 58 4.02 -7.34 3.99
C LEU A 58 3.79 -8.75 3.44
N LEU A 59 3.97 -9.78 4.25
CA LEU A 59 3.70 -11.16 3.87
C LEU A 59 2.22 -11.37 3.53
N PHE A 60 1.31 -10.85 4.35
CA PHE A 60 -0.11 -10.92 4.07
C PHE A 60 -0.48 -10.18 2.77
N SER A 61 0.06 -8.97 2.57
CA SER A 61 -0.13 -8.22 1.33
C SER A 61 0.42 -8.94 0.10
N GLY A 62 1.55 -9.65 0.23
CA GLY A 62 2.14 -10.46 -0.82
C GLY A 62 1.31 -11.69 -1.16
N VAL A 63 0.73 -12.35 -0.17
CA VAL A 63 -0.18 -13.50 -0.36
C VAL A 63 -1.47 -13.04 -1.05
N GLU A 64 -2.08 -11.94 -0.63
CA GLU A 64 -3.24 -11.33 -1.32
C GLU A 64 -2.95 -11.07 -2.80
N LEU A 65 -1.76 -10.50 -3.10
CA LEU A 65 -1.34 -10.23 -4.47
C LEU A 65 -1.15 -11.53 -5.27
N ALA A 66 -0.50 -12.54 -4.68
CA ALA A 66 -0.26 -13.82 -5.33
C ALA A 66 -1.56 -14.61 -5.60
N MET A 67 -2.55 -14.51 -4.72
CA MET A 67 -3.88 -15.10 -4.94
C MET A 67 -4.61 -14.42 -6.10
N ALA A 68 -4.54 -13.08 -6.20
CA ALA A 68 -5.10 -12.35 -7.32
C ALA A 68 -4.45 -12.74 -8.66
N SER A 69 -3.14 -12.95 -8.70
CA SER A 69 -2.44 -13.44 -9.90
C SER A 69 -2.85 -14.86 -10.30
N ARG A 70 -3.21 -15.70 -9.32
CA ARG A 70 -3.64 -17.09 -9.56
C ARG A 70 -5.07 -17.18 -10.14
N ASP A 71 -5.91 -16.18 -9.92
CA ASP A 71 -7.30 -16.13 -10.41
C ASP A 71 -7.39 -15.80 -11.92
N MET A 72 -6.26 -15.73 -12.63
CA MET A 72 -6.23 -15.48 -14.06
C MET A 72 -6.70 -16.69 -14.89
N GLY A 73 -7.42 -16.42 -15.98
CA GLY A 73 -8.12 -17.43 -16.78
C GLY A 73 -7.24 -18.47 -17.47
N THR A 74 -5.93 -18.24 -17.61
CA THR A 74 -4.97 -19.20 -18.16
C THR A 74 -3.65 -19.20 -17.39
N LYS A 75 -2.94 -20.32 -17.44
CA LYS A 75 -1.67 -20.51 -16.70
C LYS A 75 -0.55 -19.59 -17.22
N GLU A 76 -0.60 -19.24 -18.50
CA GLU A 76 0.37 -18.34 -19.14
C GLU A 76 0.23 -16.89 -18.63
N GLU A 77 -1.01 -16.39 -18.54
CA GLU A 77 -1.30 -15.04 -18.02
C GLU A 77 -0.84 -14.89 -16.55
N SER A 78 -1.07 -15.92 -15.73
CA SER A 78 -0.61 -15.92 -14.32
C SER A 78 0.91 -15.88 -14.17
N PHE A 79 1.65 -16.47 -15.12
CA PHE A 79 3.10 -16.53 -15.09
C PHE A 79 3.72 -15.19 -15.52
N ILE A 80 3.08 -14.50 -16.47
CA ILE A 80 3.48 -13.16 -16.92
C ILE A 80 3.25 -12.11 -15.83
N MET A 81 2.18 -12.23 -15.03
CA MET A 81 1.92 -11.29 -13.93
C MET A 81 2.84 -11.50 -12.70
N LEU A 82 3.40 -12.69 -12.53
CA LEU A 82 4.31 -13.02 -11.42
C LEU A 82 5.78 -12.66 -11.71
N ILE A 83 6.13 -12.54 -12.99
CA ILE A 83 7.44 -12.09 -13.50
C ILE A 83 7.51 -10.56 -13.52
#